data_AF-A0A1N6T352-F1
#
_entry.id   AF-A0A1N6T352-F1
#
_cell.length_a   1.000
_cell.length_b   1.000
_cell.length_c   1.000
_cell.angle_alpha   90.00
_cell.angle_beta   90.00
_cell.angle_gamma   90.00
#
_symmetry.space_group_name_H-M   'P 1'
#
loop_
_entity.id
_entity.type
_entity.pdbx_description
1 polymer ?
#
loop_
_entity_poly.entity_id
_entity_poly.type
_entity_poly.pdbx_seq_one_letter_code
_entity_poly.pdbx_strand_id
1 'polypeptide(L)'
;MTVVKDAAGRYFASFVVETSDVPLPESAAEVGIDLGLSHFAVTSDGRKVDNPRFLLLVRPDACPCGSPLPAVQVQGRAAELLEFPAGGDRHVRISPMAFGTLLDRVPGIAQFQVVQRAPATLRVRLQQADGADPDHVWRSVREEISRLLAEHKAEHVALERAEEPPEQSASGKFRRIIPLAR
;
A
#
# COMPACT_ATOMS: atom_id res chain seq x y z
N MET A 1 -16.65 15.76 0.84
CA MET A 1 -17.36 14.91 1.84
C MET A 1 -18.33 14.02 1.08
N THR A 2 -18.35 12.72 1.38
CA THR A 2 -19.24 11.73 0.78
C THR A 2 -20.02 11.02 1.89
N VAL A 3 -21.33 10.86 1.71
CA VAL A 3 -22.18 10.10 2.63
C VAL A 3 -22.82 8.95 1.87
N VAL A 4 -22.72 7.73 2.38
CA VAL A 4 -23.29 6.51 1.78
C VAL A 4 -24.18 5.80 2.81
N LYS A 5 -25.35 5.32 2.36
CA LYS A 5 -26.23 4.45 3.14
C LYS A 5 -26.20 3.04 2.57
N ASP A 6 -25.94 2.03 3.40
CA ASP A 6 -25.95 0.63 2.96
C ASP A 6 -27.36 0.02 2.98
N ALA A 7 -27.49 -1.21 2.44
CA ALA A 7 -28.75 -1.95 2.41
C ALA A 7 -29.28 -2.33 3.81
N ALA A 8 -28.43 -2.27 4.84
CA ALA A 8 -28.82 -2.49 6.24
C ALA A 8 -29.25 -1.19 6.94
N GLY A 9 -29.28 -0.06 6.23
CA GLY A 9 -29.73 1.22 6.74
C GLY A 9 -28.69 2.03 7.53
N ARG A 10 -27.42 1.60 7.54
CA ARG A 10 -26.33 2.30 8.23
C ARG A 10 -25.77 3.42 7.35
N TYR A 11 -25.39 4.53 7.97
CA TYR A 11 -24.76 5.67 7.29
C TYR A 11 -23.25 5.68 7.52
N PHE A 12 -22.50 5.97 6.46
CA PHE A 12 -21.06 6.17 6.49
C PHE A 12 -20.74 7.54 5.90
N ALA A 13 -19.90 8.33 6.56
CA ALA A 13 -19.43 9.62 6.06
C ALA A 13 -17.91 9.60 5.91
N SER A 14 -17.40 10.08 4.77
CA SER A 14 -15.98 10.31 4.52
C SER A 14 -15.74 11.76 4.13
N PHE A 15 -14.65 12.35 4.59
CA PHE A 15 -14.24 13.69 4.20
C PHE A 15 -12.71 13.72 4.08
N VAL A 16 -12.24 14.54 3.14
CA VAL A 16 -10.82 14.85 2.97
C VAL A 16 -10.61 16.20 3.64
N VAL A 17 -9.59 16.30 4.47
CA VAL A 17 -9.16 17.57 5.06
C VAL A 17 -7.81 17.88 4.44
N GLU A 18 -7.72 19.01 3.74
CA GLU A 18 -6.43 19.60 3.40
C GLU A 18 -5.92 20.40 4.60
N THR A 19 -4.69 20.15 5.00
CA THR A 19 -4.02 20.89 6.07
C THR A 19 -2.82 21.60 5.46
N SER A 20 -2.72 22.91 5.65
CA SER A 20 -1.48 23.62 5.32
C SER A 20 -0.41 23.28 6.36
N ASP A 21 0.72 22.71 5.93
CA ASP A 21 1.88 22.49 6.79
C ASP A 21 2.56 23.84 7.05
N VAL A 22 2.21 24.48 8.16
CA VAL A 22 2.99 25.60 8.69
C VAL A 22 4.05 24.99 9.60
N PRO A 23 5.35 25.09 9.29
CA PRO A 23 6.39 24.58 10.16
C PRO A 23 6.22 25.17 11.55
N LEU A 24 6.10 24.31 12.56
CA LEU A 24 6.13 24.76 13.95
C LEU A 24 7.50 25.37 14.23
N PRO A 25 7.58 26.39 15.11
CA PRO A 25 8.88 26.92 15.53
C PRO A 25 9.73 25.79 16.11
N GLU A 26 11.03 25.79 15.82
CA GLU A 26 11.97 24.82 16.36
C GLU A 26 11.90 24.84 17.90
N SER A 27 11.75 23.65 18.48
CA SER A 27 11.74 23.46 19.92
C SER A 27 13.03 22.77 20.32
N ALA A 28 13.71 23.31 21.33
CA ALA A 28 14.84 22.64 21.97
C ALA A 28 14.40 21.46 22.87
N ALA A 29 13.09 21.27 23.05
CA ALA A 29 12.55 20.15 23.82
C ALA A 29 12.60 18.86 22.98
N GLU A 30 13.39 17.90 23.45
CA GLU A 30 13.45 16.55 22.91
C GLU A 30 12.78 15.58 23.89
N VAL A 31 11.93 14.69 23.39
CA VAL A 31 11.28 13.65 24.18
C VAL A 31 11.31 12.34 23.40
N GLY A 32 11.82 11.29 24.04
CA GLY A 32 11.78 9.95 23.46
C GLY A 32 10.35 9.41 23.48
N ILE A 33 9.92 8.73 22.42
CA ILE A 33 8.58 8.16 22.32
C ILE A 33 8.69 6.66 22.04
N ASP A 34 8.11 5.83 22.91
CA ASP A 34 7.92 4.41 22.70
C ASP A 34 6.45 4.13 22.33
N LEU A 35 6.21 3.37 21.25
CA LEU A 35 4.88 3.12 20.71
C LEU A 35 4.44 1.68 21.02
N GLY A 36 3.20 1.51 21.48
CA GLY A 36 2.75 0.21 22.00
C GLY A 36 1.30 -0.17 21.70
N LEU A 37 1.02 -1.45 21.90
CA LEU A 37 -0.33 -2.01 21.84
C LEU A 37 -1.12 -1.78 23.14
N SER A 38 -0.42 -1.69 24.27
CA SER A 38 -1.01 -1.41 25.58
C SER A 38 -1.32 0.07 25.77
N HIS A 39 -0.37 0.94 25.45
CA HIS A 39 -0.51 2.40 25.40
C HIS A 39 -0.06 2.86 24.01
N PHE A 40 -0.79 3.79 23.39
CA PHE A 40 -0.47 4.30 22.05
C PHE A 40 0.95 4.84 21.98
N ALA A 41 1.30 5.64 22.98
CA ALA A 41 2.62 6.20 23.15
C ALA A 41 2.97 6.32 24.63
N VAL A 42 4.23 6.05 24.97
CA VAL A 42 4.84 6.37 26.27
C VAL A 42 6.03 7.28 25.99
N THR A 43 6.04 8.44 26.61
CA THR A 43 7.12 9.42 26.46
C THR A 43 8.20 9.22 27.53
N SER A 44 9.43 9.68 27.27
CA SER A 44 10.55 9.55 28.21
C SER A 44 10.36 10.33 29.52
N ASP A 45 9.40 11.27 29.57
CA ASP A 45 8.95 11.98 30.78
C ASP A 45 7.87 11.20 31.58
N GLY A 46 7.52 9.99 31.13
CA GLY A 46 6.57 9.10 31.80
C GLY A 46 5.10 9.33 31.47
N ARG A 47 4.77 10.31 30.61
CA ARG A 47 3.39 10.47 30.13
C ARG A 47 3.00 9.27 29.27
N LYS A 48 1.78 8.77 29.49
CA LYS A 48 1.19 7.67 28.74
C LYS A 48 -0.03 8.16 28.00
N VAL A 49 -0.07 7.89 26.70
CA VAL A 49 -1.21 8.17 25.84
C VAL A 49 -1.93 6.85 25.61
N ASP A 50 -3.20 6.77 26.01
CA ASP A 50 -3.98 5.55 25.88
C ASP A 50 -4.18 5.15 24.42
N ASN A 51 -4.21 3.84 24.18
CA ASN A 51 -4.53 3.32 22.86
C ASN A 51 -6.04 3.37 22.64
N PRO A 52 -6.55 4.16 21.68
CA PRO A 52 -7.98 4.31 21.48
C PRO A 52 -8.64 3.07 20.85
N ARG A 53 -7.88 1.98 20.58
CA ARG A 53 -8.30 0.60 20.24
C ARG A 53 -9.36 0.40 19.16
N PHE A 54 -9.80 1.45 18.48
CA PHE A 54 -10.87 1.40 17.47
C PHE A 54 -10.51 0.68 16.17
N LEU A 55 -9.23 0.29 15.98
CA LEU A 55 -8.74 -0.43 14.80
C LEU A 55 -8.33 -1.89 15.07
N LEU A 56 -8.45 -2.38 16.31
CA LEU A 56 -8.03 -3.72 16.69
C LEU A 56 -9.25 -4.65 16.88
N LEU A 57 -9.48 -5.55 15.93
CA LEU A 57 -10.29 -6.75 16.16
C LEU A 57 -9.40 -7.79 16.83
N VAL A 58 -9.34 -7.75 18.16
CA VAL A 58 -8.75 -8.83 18.96
C VAL A 58 -9.74 -9.99 18.96
N ARG A 59 -9.26 -11.20 18.63
CA ARG A 59 -10.07 -12.41 18.81
C ARG A 59 -10.43 -12.56 20.29
N PRO A 60 -11.68 -12.87 20.61
CA PRO A 60 -12.10 -13.05 22.00
C PRO A 60 -11.46 -14.29 22.65
N ASP A 61 -11.10 -15.29 21.84
CA ASP A 61 -10.59 -16.58 22.30
C ASP A 61 -9.05 -16.68 22.25
N ALA A 62 -8.50 -17.53 23.13
CA ALA A 62 -7.08 -17.87 23.14
C ALA A 62 -6.63 -18.48 21.80
N CYS A 63 -5.35 -18.27 21.43
CA CYS A 63 -4.79 -18.89 20.23
C CYS A 63 -4.90 -20.42 20.34
N PRO A 64 -5.43 -21.14 19.32
CA PRO A 64 -5.40 -22.61 19.28
C PRO A 64 -3.99 -23.20 19.37
N CYS A 65 -2.97 -22.38 19.10
CA CYS A 65 -1.55 -22.70 19.22
C CYS A 65 -1.01 -22.66 20.65
N GLY A 66 -1.79 -22.24 21.65
CA GLY A 66 -1.37 -22.11 23.04
C GLY A 66 -0.54 -20.86 23.37
N SER A 67 -0.37 -19.93 22.42
CA SER A 67 0.36 -18.68 22.65
C SER A 67 -0.38 -17.79 23.66
N PRO A 68 0.31 -17.23 24.67
CA PRO A 68 -0.28 -16.30 25.63
C PRO A 68 -0.51 -14.89 25.06
N LEU A 69 -0.09 -14.63 23.81
CA LEU A 69 -0.24 -13.32 23.16
C LEU A 69 -1.65 -13.13 22.58
N PRO A 70 -2.20 -11.90 22.58
CA PRO A 70 -3.49 -11.60 21.97
C PRO A 70 -3.51 -11.98 20.48
N ALA A 71 -4.49 -12.79 20.08
CA ALA A 71 -4.70 -13.13 18.68
C ALA A 71 -5.41 -11.96 17.97
N VAL A 72 -4.68 -11.18 17.19
CA VAL A 72 -5.26 -10.06 16.42
C VAL A 72 -5.74 -10.57 15.05
N GLN A 73 -7.00 -10.30 14.70
CA GLN A 73 -7.53 -10.56 13.37
C GLN A 73 -7.54 -9.26 12.57
N VAL A 74 -6.62 -9.13 11.61
CA VAL A 74 -6.61 -8.04 10.65
C VAL A 74 -7.79 -8.23 9.69
N GLN A 75 -8.92 -7.58 9.95
CA GLN A 75 -9.96 -7.42 8.94
C GLN A 75 -9.55 -6.32 7.97
N GLY A 76 -9.53 -6.62 6.68
CA GLY A 76 -9.40 -5.61 5.65
C GLY A 76 -7.96 -5.23 5.25
N ARG A 77 -7.02 -6.18 5.19
CA ARG A 77 -5.87 -6.11 4.28
C ARG A 77 -5.49 -7.52 3.81
N ALA A 78 -6.35 -8.15 3.02
CA ALA A 78 -5.82 -9.12 2.08
C ALA A 78 -4.95 -8.30 1.12
N ALA A 79 -3.63 -8.33 1.30
CA ALA A 79 -2.75 -7.92 0.22
C ALA A 79 -3.06 -8.89 -0.92
N GLU A 80 -3.85 -8.45 -1.90
CA GLU A 80 -4.04 -9.22 -3.12
C GLU A 80 -2.65 -9.26 -3.80
N LEU A 81 -1.93 -10.36 -3.55
CA LEU A 81 -0.59 -10.59 -4.06
C LEU A 81 -0.67 -10.71 -5.58
N LEU A 82 0.34 -10.20 -6.30
CA LEU A 82 0.51 -10.59 -7.69
C LEU A 82 1.10 -11.99 -7.72
N GLU A 83 0.52 -12.85 -8.53
CA GLU A 83 0.91 -14.25 -8.65
C GLU A 83 1.38 -14.48 -10.09
N PHE A 84 2.64 -14.93 -10.24
CA PHE A 84 3.27 -15.18 -11.53
C PHE A 84 3.64 -16.66 -11.64
N PRO A 85 3.53 -17.28 -12.82
CA PRO A 85 4.04 -18.63 -13.03
C PRO A 85 5.56 -18.64 -12.85
N ALA A 86 6.14 -19.76 -12.41
CA ALA A 86 7.59 -19.88 -12.14
C ALA A 86 8.17 -21.19 -12.70
N GLY A 87 7.60 -21.68 -13.81
CA GLY A 87 7.91 -22.96 -14.45
C GLY A 87 7.12 -24.13 -13.86
N GLY A 88 6.50 -24.94 -14.72
CA GLY A 88 5.56 -26.00 -14.28
C GLY A 88 4.36 -25.45 -13.52
N ASP A 89 3.90 -26.15 -12.49
CA ASP A 89 2.79 -25.72 -11.60
C ASP A 89 3.23 -24.75 -10.49
N ARG A 90 4.51 -24.37 -10.44
CA ARG A 90 5.02 -23.48 -9.41
C ARG A 90 4.61 -22.04 -9.71
N HIS A 91 4.18 -21.32 -8.67
CA HIS A 91 3.88 -19.90 -8.74
C HIS A 91 4.73 -19.12 -7.73
N VAL A 92 5.11 -17.90 -8.09
CA VAL A 92 5.76 -16.94 -7.18
C VAL A 92 4.80 -15.82 -6.88
N ARG A 93 4.83 -15.33 -5.64
CA ARG A 93 3.93 -14.27 -5.18
C ARG A 93 4.74 -13.06 -4.77
N ILE A 94 4.40 -11.91 -5.33
CA ILE A 94 5.06 -10.64 -5.02
C ILE A 94 4.03 -9.72 -4.37
N SER A 95 4.43 -9.14 -3.24
CA SER A 95 3.58 -8.21 -2.49
C SER A 95 3.38 -6.90 -3.26
N PRO A 96 2.17 -6.32 -3.27
CA PRO A 96 1.93 -4.97 -3.76
C PRO A 96 2.90 -3.92 -3.17
N MET A 97 3.34 -4.12 -1.93
CA MET A 97 4.28 -3.21 -1.27
C MET A 97 5.66 -3.22 -1.89
N ALA A 98 6.11 -4.35 -2.47
CA ALA A 98 7.40 -4.42 -3.14
C ALA A 98 7.44 -3.50 -4.38
N PHE A 99 6.34 -3.45 -5.15
CA PHE A 99 6.19 -2.49 -6.24
C PHE A 99 6.00 -1.07 -5.73
N GLY A 100 5.21 -0.90 -4.67
CA GLY A 100 4.91 0.37 -4.04
C GLY A 100 6.18 1.15 -3.65
N THR A 101 6.98 0.56 -2.76
CA THR A 101 8.19 1.18 -2.21
C THR A 101 9.29 1.35 -3.25
N LEU A 102 9.32 0.51 -4.27
CA LEU A 102 10.25 0.60 -5.38
C LEU A 102 9.96 1.83 -6.24
N LEU A 103 8.71 1.96 -6.72
CA LEU A 103 8.33 3.00 -7.66
C LEU A 103 8.17 4.38 -7.02
N ASP A 104 7.88 4.45 -5.71
CA ASP A 104 7.88 5.72 -4.95
C ASP A 104 9.25 6.41 -4.90
N ARG A 105 10.34 5.68 -5.22
CA ARG A 105 11.71 6.21 -5.23
C ARG A 105 12.18 6.66 -6.61
N VAL A 106 11.39 6.44 -7.66
CA VAL A 106 11.77 6.82 -9.03
C VAL A 106 11.44 8.30 -9.26
N PRO A 107 12.43 9.16 -9.54
CA PRO A 107 12.19 10.57 -9.80
C PRO A 107 11.33 10.76 -11.06
N GLY A 108 10.47 11.79 -11.04
CA GLY A 108 9.62 12.16 -12.19
C GLY A 108 8.30 11.40 -12.28
N ILE A 109 7.97 10.53 -11.33
CA ILE A 109 6.63 9.93 -11.19
C ILE A 109 5.78 10.80 -10.26
N ALA A 110 4.64 11.29 -10.76
CA ALA A 110 3.60 11.90 -9.92
C ALA A 110 2.60 10.85 -9.42
N GLN A 111 2.15 9.95 -10.31
CA GLN A 111 1.33 8.79 -9.95
C GLN A 111 1.66 7.60 -10.84
N PHE A 112 1.38 6.41 -10.33
CA PHE A 112 1.51 5.17 -11.11
C PHE A 112 0.44 4.16 -10.75
N GLN A 113 0.24 3.22 -11.66
CA GLN A 113 -0.59 2.04 -11.44
C GLN A 113 -0.02 0.84 -12.19
N VAL A 114 0.15 -0.28 -11.48
CA VAL A 114 0.60 -1.57 -12.06
C VAL A 114 -0.60 -2.50 -12.12
N VAL A 115 -0.90 -3.00 -13.31
CA VAL A 115 -2.05 -3.86 -13.60
C VAL A 115 -1.57 -5.17 -14.19
N GLN A 116 -1.87 -6.29 -13.53
CA GLN A 116 -1.61 -7.61 -14.09
C GLN A 116 -2.73 -7.96 -15.09
N ARG A 117 -2.40 -7.90 -16.38
CA ARG A 117 -3.36 -8.17 -17.47
C ARG A 117 -3.46 -9.63 -17.85
N ALA A 118 -2.38 -10.39 -17.61
CA ALA A 118 -2.31 -11.82 -17.80
C ALA A 118 -1.34 -12.42 -16.77
N PRO A 119 -1.30 -13.76 -16.58
CA PRO A 119 -0.45 -14.40 -15.58
C PRO A 119 1.02 -13.98 -15.64
N ALA A 120 1.56 -13.70 -16.84
CA ALA A 120 2.93 -13.25 -17.06
C ALA A 120 3.01 -11.88 -17.78
N THR A 121 2.03 -10.99 -17.58
CA THR A 121 2.04 -9.65 -18.22
C THR A 121 1.59 -8.58 -17.24
N LEU A 122 2.46 -7.57 -17.05
CA LEU A 122 2.17 -6.36 -16.30
C LEU A 122 2.08 -5.17 -17.23
N ARG A 123 0.99 -4.42 -17.14
CA ARG A 123 0.87 -3.10 -17.73
C ARG A 123 1.09 -2.04 -16.67
N VAL A 124 1.89 -1.04 -16.99
CA VAL A 124 2.23 0.05 -16.10
C VAL A 124 1.70 1.36 -16.68
N ARG A 125 0.81 2.00 -15.93
CA ARG A 125 0.29 3.35 -16.20
C ARG A 125 1.08 4.35 -15.37
N LEU A 126 1.50 5.43 -15.99
CA LEU A 126 2.33 6.46 -15.38
C LEU A 126 1.73 7.83 -15.63
N GLN A 127 1.73 8.66 -14.61
CA GLN A 127 1.56 10.09 -14.71
C GLN A 127 2.86 10.74 -14.28
N GLN A 128 3.49 11.49 -15.19
CA GLN A 128 4.76 12.15 -14.97
C GLN A 128 4.55 13.42 -14.14
N ALA A 129 5.57 13.79 -13.35
CA ALA A 129 5.66 15.12 -12.77
C ALA A 129 5.97 16.17 -13.85
N ASP A 130 5.61 17.43 -13.59
CA ASP A 130 5.81 18.51 -14.55
C ASP A 130 7.29 18.64 -14.95
N GLY A 131 7.53 18.68 -16.27
CA GLY A 131 8.89 18.79 -16.83
C GLY A 131 9.70 17.49 -16.84
N ALA A 132 9.16 16.36 -16.37
CA ALA A 132 9.85 15.07 -16.46
C ALA A 132 9.74 14.48 -17.88
N ASP A 133 10.85 13.95 -18.39
CA ASP A 133 10.88 13.24 -19.68
C ASP A 133 10.17 11.87 -19.55
N PRO A 134 9.05 11.65 -20.27
CA PRO A 134 8.28 10.41 -20.18
C PRO A 134 9.08 9.16 -20.56
N ASP A 135 10.03 9.26 -21.49
CA ASP A 135 10.84 8.11 -21.94
C ASP A 135 11.93 7.78 -20.94
N HIS A 136 12.51 8.80 -20.30
CA HIS A 136 13.42 8.59 -19.17
C HIS A 136 12.74 7.91 -18.00
N VAL A 137 11.59 8.44 -17.56
CA VAL A 137 10.82 7.87 -16.45
C VAL A 137 10.41 6.43 -16.75
N TRP A 138 9.94 6.13 -17.97
CA TRP A 138 9.59 4.77 -18.37
C TRP A 138 10.78 3.81 -18.31
N ARG A 139 11.96 4.23 -18.77
CA ARG A 139 13.17 3.40 -18.72
C ARG A 139 13.54 3.04 -17.29
N SER A 140 13.57 4.02 -16.38
CA SER A 140 13.86 3.79 -14.96
C SER A 140 12.83 2.87 -14.30
N VAL A 141 11.53 3.08 -14.55
CA VAL A 141 10.46 2.21 -14.04
C VAL A 141 10.61 0.77 -14.53
N ARG A 142 10.86 0.61 -15.83
CA ARG A 142 11.03 -0.71 -16.44
C ARG A 142 12.24 -1.44 -15.85
N GLU A 143 13.36 -0.75 -15.66
CA GLU A 143 14.58 -1.31 -15.07
C GLU A 143 14.34 -1.78 -13.64
N GLU A 144 13.73 -0.94 -12.80
CA GLU A 144 13.45 -1.28 -11.40
C GLU A 144 12.48 -2.47 -11.28
N ILE A 145 11.36 -2.45 -12.02
CA ILE A 145 10.41 -3.58 -12.00
C ILE A 145 11.08 -4.86 -12.52
N SER A 146 11.89 -4.78 -13.57
CA SER A 146 12.59 -5.95 -14.11
C SER A 146 13.55 -6.56 -13.08
N ARG A 147 14.24 -5.72 -12.30
CA ARG A 147 15.12 -6.17 -11.21
C ARG A 147 14.33 -6.90 -10.12
N LEU A 148 13.22 -6.30 -9.66
CA LEU A 148 12.34 -6.92 -8.66
C LEU A 148 11.81 -8.27 -9.14
N LEU A 149 11.40 -8.37 -10.40
CA LEU A 149 10.92 -9.62 -11.00
C LEU A 149 12.03 -10.68 -11.06
N ALA A 150 13.24 -10.31 -11.48
CA ALA A 150 14.38 -11.22 -11.52
C ALA A 150 14.76 -11.75 -10.12
N GLU A 151 14.75 -10.90 -9.09
CA GLU A 151 14.97 -11.31 -7.69
C GLU A 151 13.94 -12.36 -7.23
N HIS A 152 12.73 -12.34 -7.79
CA HIS A 152 11.66 -13.28 -7.50
C HIS A 152 11.52 -14.40 -8.54
N LYS A 153 12.49 -14.58 -9.45
CA LYS A 153 12.48 -15.61 -10.51
C LYS A 153 11.28 -15.50 -11.47
N ALA A 154 10.88 -14.27 -11.75
CA ALA A 154 9.77 -13.88 -12.63
C ALA A 154 10.25 -13.04 -13.83
N GLU A 155 11.50 -13.18 -14.26
CA GLU A 155 12.11 -12.43 -15.35
C GLU A 155 11.44 -12.59 -16.73
N HIS A 156 10.62 -13.64 -16.88
CA HIS A 156 9.83 -13.91 -18.08
C HIS A 156 8.55 -13.05 -18.17
N VAL A 157 8.21 -12.31 -17.12
CA VAL A 157 7.02 -11.46 -17.09
C VAL A 157 7.22 -10.26 -18.02
N ALA A 158 6.31 -10.09 -18.98
CA ALA A 158 6.33 -8.98 -19.92
C ALA A 158 5.88 -7.67 -19.24
N LEU A 159 6.59 -6.58 -19.53
CA LEU A 159 6.26 -5.23 -19.07
C LEU A 159 5.78 -4.36 -20.24
N GLU A 160 4.56 -3.84 -20.13
CA GLU A 160 3.94 -2.97 -21.12
C GLU A 160 3.77 -1.55 -20.56
N ARG A 161 4.20 -0.54 -21.34
CA ARG A 161 3.86 0.85 -21.05
C ARG A 161 2.43 1.12 -21.50
N ALA A 162 1.63 1.70 -20.62
CA ALA A 162 0.33 2.24 -21.01
C ALA A 162 0.46 3.65 -21.56
N GLU A 163 -0.41 3.98 -22.52
CA GLU A 163 -0.61 5.38 -22.96
C GLU A 163 -1.61 6.09 -22.04
N GLU A 164 -2.59 5.36 -21.49
CA GLU A 164 -3.57 5.92 -20.57
C GLU A 164 -3.00 6.19 -19.16
N PRO A 165 -3.46 7.26 -18.48
CA PRO A 165 -3.01 7.58 -17.12
C PRO A 165 -3.58 6.59 -16.07
N PRO A 166 -3.05 6.62 -14.83
CA PRO A 166 -3.64 5.88 -13.71
C PRO A 166 -5.13 6.23 -13.50
N GLU A 167 -5.97 5.22 -13.25
CA GLU A 167 -7.41 5.40 -13.10
C GLU A 167 -7.92 5.07 -11.68
N GLN A 168 -9.03 5.68 -11.28
CA GLN A 168 -9.75 5.37 -10.04
C GLN A 168 -10.88 4.37 -10.32
N SER A 169 -11.23 3.54 -9.33
CA SER A 169 -12.40 2.66 -9.44
C SER A 169 -13.71 3.46 -9.51
N ALA A 170 -14.81 2.81 -9.91
CA ALA A 170 -16.15 3.40 -9.88
C ALA A 170 -16.57 3.93 -8.49
N SER A 171 -15.95 3.43 -7.42
CA SER A 171 -16.14 3.91 -6.04
C SER A 171 -15.22 5.08 -5.64
N GLY A 172 -14.44 5.63 -6.59
CA GLY A 172 -13.45 6.69 -6.35
C GLY A 172 -12.19 6.22 -5.61
N LYS A 173 -12.02 4.90 -5.41
CA LYS A 173 -10.83 4.36 -4.73
C LYS A 173 -9.69 4.22 -5.74
N PHE A 174 -8.58 4.86 -5.46
CA PHE A 174 -7.35 4.65 -6.22
C PHE A 174 -6.62 3.38 -5.75
N ARG A 175 -6.41 2.44 -6.67
CA ARG A 175 -5.62 1.22 -6.41
C ARG A 175 -4.33 1.30 -7.21
N ARG A 176 -3.19 1.42 -6.53
CA ARG A 176 -1.87 1.46 -7.17
C ARG A 176 -1.47 0.14 -7.82
N ILE A 177 -1.90 -0.97 -7.24
CA ILE A 177 -1.59 -2.33 -7.72
C ILE A 177 -2.92 -3.07 -7.91
N ILE A 178 -3.11 -3.59 -9.11
CA ILE A 178 -4.32 -4.31 -9.53
C ILE A 178 -3.89 -5.71 -10.00
N PRO A 179 -4.19 -6.76 -9.21
CA PRO A 179 -3.87 -8.14 -9.60
C PRO A 179 -4.80 -8.62 -10.73
N LEU A 180 -4.45 -9.76 -11.33
CA LEU A 180 -5.33 -10.41 -12.29
C LEU A 180 -6.63 -10.82 -11.59
N ALA A 181 -7.78 -10.48 -12.19
CA ALA A 181 -9.07 -10.96 -11.70
C ALA A 181 -9.10 -12.48 -11.78
N ARG A 182 -9.50 -13.12 -10.68
CA ARG A 182 -9.67 -14.58 -10.60
C ARG A 182 -11.00 -15.01 -11.18
#